data_AF-A0A5T1A3G3-F1
#
_entry.id   AF-A0A5T1A3G3-F1
#
_cell.length_a   1.000
_cell.length_b   1.000
_cell.length_c   1.000
_cell.angle_alpha   90.00
_cell.angle_beta   90.00
_cell.angle_gamma   90.00
#
_symmetry.space_group_name_H-M   'P 1'
#
loop_
_entity.id
_entity.type
_entity.pdbx_description
1 polymer ?
#
loop_
_entity_poly.entity_id
_entity_poly.type
_entity_poly.pdbx_seq_one_letter_code
_entity_poly.pdbx_strand_id
1 'polypeptide(L)'
;IFELCERLVDLLGDKEAVADLQTLLERHPEMFQNKEQVANLIKKVIHDPEIIINNPTPKSEKDYIAGKKLNEKKMGEVGIRKDENISKIFHANEKRIKNLELMAKKDVVVDGRNAHTSYTQAQSLDGRLVQKNISSATNKIIPQQNKSTNDFKAKLEEFSTKKTNAVKSINKEFKR
;
A
#
# COMPACT_ATOMS: atom_id res chain seq x y z
N ILE A 1 18.98 1.49 -14.67
CA ILE A 1 17.99 1.29 -15.75
C ILE A 1 17.65 -0.19 -15.80
N PHE A 2 16.42 -0.52 -16.16
CA PHE A 2 15.91 -1.88 -16.17
C PHE A 2 15.19 -2.17 -17.49
N GLU A 3 15.56 -3.27 -18.15
CA GLU A 3 14.90 -3.73 -19.37
C GLU A 3 13.56 -4.37 -19.05
N LEU A 4 12.53 -4.01 -19.81
CA LEU A 4 11.16 -4.48 -19.66
C LEU A 4 10.91 -5.68 -20.56
N CYS A 5 10.12 -6.65 -20.09
CA CYS A 5 9.64 -7.73 -20.96
C CYS A 5 8.63 -7.22 -22.00
N GLU A 6 8.46 -7.96 -23.09
CA GLU A 6 7.57 -7.61 -24.21
C GLU A 6 6.17 -7.17 -23.75
N ARG A 7 5.57 -7.90 -22.79
CA ARG A 7 4.25 -7.57 -22.23
C ARG A 7 4.20 -6.17 -21.59
N LEU A 8 5.27 -5.74 -20.93
CA LEU A 8 5.36 -4.41 -20.34
C LEU A 8 5.69 -3.35 -21.40
N VAL A 9 6.49 -3.72 -22.41
CA VAL A 9 6.78 -2.85 -23.56
C VAL A 9 5.51 -2.53 -24.35
N ASP A 10 4.64 -3.50 -24.60
CA ASP A 10 3.38 -3.29 -25.32
C ASP A 10 2.45 -2.32 -24.58
N LEU A 11 2.42 -2.39 -23.25
CA LEU A 11 1.58 -1.53 -22.41
C LEU A 11 2.16 -0.11 -22.30
N LEU A 12 3.44 0.00 -21.98
CA LEU A 12 4.09 1.29 -21.70
C LEU A 12 4.53 2.01 -22.98
N GLY A 13 4.90 1.25 -24.00
CA GLY A 13 5.52 1.75 -25.24
C GLY A 13 7.00 2.07 -25.10
N ASP A 14 7.64 1.67 -24.00
CA ASP A 14 9.07 1.88 -23.73
C ASP A 14 9.75 0.53 -23.48
N LYS A 15 11.00 0.38 -23.92
CA LYS A 15 11.80 -0.85 -23.70
C LYS A 15 12.43 -0.91 -22.31
N GLU A 16 12.58 0.24 -21.66
CA GLU A 16 13.33 0.37 -20.43
C GLU A 16 12.55 1.22 -19.42
N ALA A 17 12.77 0.94 -18.14
CA ALA A 17 12.30 1.76 -17.04
C ALA A 17 13.44 2.21 -16.13
N VAL A 18 13.29 3.42 -15.58
CA VAL A 18 14.23 4.00 -14.61
C VAL A 18 13.69 3.80 -13.20
N ALA A 19 14.56 3.42 -12.27
CA ALA A 19 14.19 3.31 -10.85
C ALA A 19 15.20 4.06 -10.00
N ASP A 20 14.70 4.81 -9.02
CA ASP A 20 15.51 5.33 -7.93
C ASP A 20 15.56 4.30 -6.80
N LEU A 21 16.64 3.53 -6.75
CA LEU A 21 16.82 2.47 -5.77
C LEU A 21 16.95 3.01 -4.34
N GLN A 22 17.43 4.24 -4.14
CA GLN A 22 17.52 4.84 -2.81
C GLN A 22 16.10 5.11 -2.29
N THR A 23 15.27 5.79 -3.09
CA THR A 23 13.88 6.08 -2.72
C THR A 23 13.09 4.79 -2.47
N LEU A 24 13.32 3.73 -3.26
CA LEU A 24 12.61 2.46 -3.07
C LEU A 24 13.05 1.72 -1.79
N LEU A 25 14.34 1.77 -1.45
CA LEU A 25 14.88 1.22 -0.21
C LEU A 25 14.31 1.94 1.02
N GLU A 26 14.28 3.28 1.00
CA GLU A 26 13.78 4.11 2.10
C GLU A 26 12.28 3.93 2.39
N ARG A 27 11.50 3.50 1.39
CA ARG A 27 10.06 3.21 1.58
C ARG A 27 9.79 1.90 2.31
N HIS A 28 10.72 0.95 2.22
CA HIS A 28 10.60 -0.38 2.83
C HIS A 28 11.91 -0.79 3.54
N PRO A 29 12.37 -0.03 4.55
CA PRO A 29 13.60 -0.34 5.28
C PRO A 29 13.48 -1.62 6.11
N GLU A 30 12.26 -2.08 6.40
CA GLU A 30 12.02 -3.36 7.07
C GLU A 30 12.30 -4.56 6.18
N MET A 31 12.32 -4.35 4.86
CA MET A 31 12.28 -5.44 3.88
C MET A 31 13.58 -5.60 3.11
N PHE A 32 14.20 -4.49 2.74
CA PHE A 32 15.46 -4.50 2.01
C PHE A 32 16.57 -3.97 2.90
N GLN A 33 17.65 -4.71 2.99
CA GLN A 33 18.87 -4.32 3.69
C GLN A 33 19.73 -3.39 2.85
N ASN A 34 19.63 -3.48 1.52
CA ASN A 34 20.44 -2.70 0.59
C ASN A 34 19.76 -2.52 -0.78
N LYS A 35 20.32 -1.63 -1.61
CA LYS A 35 19.84 -1.33 -2.96
C LYS A 35 19.92 -2.53 -3.91
N GLU A 36 20.85 -3.45 -3.66
CA GLU A 36 21.04 -4.64 -4.49
C GLU A 36 19.84 -5.58 -4.38
N GLN A 37 19.30 -5.79 -3.17
CA GLN A 37 18.08 -6.56 -2.96
C GLN A 37 16.88 -5.96 -3.70
N VAL A 38 16.74 -4.63 -3.67
CA VAL A 38 15.70 -3.90 -4.44
C VAL A 38 15.87 -4.15 -5.94
N ALA A 39 17.09 -3.97 -6.47
CA ALA A 39 17.37 -4.17 -7.88
C ALA A 39 17.11 -5.62 -8.32
N ASN A 40 17.49 -6.60 -7.50
CA ASN A 40 17.28 -8.02 -7.78
C ASN A 40 15.79 -8.39 -7.77
N LEU A 41 15.01 -7.84 -6.85
CA LEU A 41 13.56 -8.00 -6.85
C LEU A 41 12.95 -7.44 -8.13
N ILE A 42 13.30 -6.21 -8.48
CA ILE A 42 12.80 -5.54 -9.69
C ILE A 42 13.10 -6.38 -10.91
N LYS A 43 14.36 -6.78 -11.12
CA LYS A 43 14.78 -7.62 -12.26
C LYS A 43 13.95 -8.89 -12.38
N LYS A 44 13.75 -9.60 -11.27
CA LYS A 44 12.97 -10.85 -11.27
C LYS A 44 11.53 -10.63 -11.72
N VAL A 45 10.89 -9.57 -11.23
CA VAL A 45 9.47 -9.29 -11.49
C VAL A 45 9.26 -8.77 -12.91
N ILE A 46 10.04 -7.80 -13.37
CA ILE A 46 9.81 -7.14 -14.66
C ILE A 46 10.22 -8.00 -15.88
N HIS A 47 11.19 -8.90 -15.70
CA HIS A 47 11.66 -9.76 -16.78
C HIS A 47 10.58 -10.75 -17.20
N ASP A 48 9.78 -11.23 -16.26
CA ASP A 48 8.71 -12.19 -16.54
C ASP A 48 7.65 -12.13 -15.43
N PRO A 49 6.76 -11.13 -15.46
CA PRO A 49 5.72 -10.99 -14.46
C PRO A 49 4.64 -12.06 -14.67
N GLU A 50 4.14 -12.69 -13.61
CA GLU A 50 3.03 -13.63 -13.75
C GLU A 50 1.71 -12.92 -14.04
N ILE A 51 1.56 -11.72 -13.48
CA ILE A 51 0.35 -10.92 -13.62
C ILE A 51 0.69 -9.43 -13.72
N ILE A 52 -0.05 -8.72 -14.58
CA ILE A 52 0.00 -7.27 -14.68
C ILE A 52 -1.44 -6.75 -14.53
N ILE A 53 -1.64 -5.83 -13.59
CA ILE A 53 -2.94 -5.20 -13.34
C ILE A 53 -2.84 -3.69 -13.52
N ASN A 54 -3.97 -3.04 -13.76
CA ASN A 54 -4.05 -1.59 -13.63
C ASN A 54 -3.82 -1.18 -12.17
N ASN A 55 -3.11 -0.08 -11.96
CA ASN A 55 -3.01 0.50 -10.63
C ASN A 55 -4.41 0.96 -10.17
N PRO A 56 -4.92 0.50 -9.00
CA PRO A 56 -6.25 0.90 -8.50
C PRO A 56 -6.38 2.40 -8.25
N THR A 57 -5.26 3.09 -8.01
CA THR A 57 -5.19 4.53 -7.82
C THR A 57 -4.16 5.11 -8.80
N PRO A 58 -4.50 5.14 -10.11
CA PRO A 58 -3.55 5.53 -11.14
C PRO A 58 -3.27 7.03 -11.05
N LYS A 59 -2.01 7.44 -11.31
CA LYS A 59 -1.67 8.86 -11.49
C LYS A 59 -1.43 9.26 -12.95
N SER A 60 -1.52 8.30 -13.86
CA SER A 60 -1.43 8.48 -15.32
C SER A 60 -2.21 7.36 -16.00
N GLU A 61 -2.46 7.49 -17.30
CA GLU A 61 -3.14 6.44 -18.08
C GLU A 61 -2.36 5.11 -18.10
N LYS A 62 -1.03 5.19 -18.18
CA LYS A 62 -0.14 4.03 -18.22
C LYS A 62 0.51 3.79 -16.86
N ASP A 63 -0.27 3.28 -15.92
CA ASP A 63 0.12 3.03 -14.54
C ASP A 63 -0.29 1.62 -14.12
N TYR A 64 0.72 0.75 -13.94
CA TYR A 64 0.52 -0.69 -13.80
C TYR A 64 1.25 -1.24 -12.58
N ILE A 65 0.75 -2.38 -12.08
CA ILE A 65 1.39 -3.16 -11.03
C ILE A 65 1.67 -4.55 -11.58
N ALA A 66 2.95 -4.92 -11.61
CA ALA A 66 3.43 -6.24 -12.00
C ALA A 66 3.66 -7.10 -10.75
N GLY A 67 3.20 -8.35 -10.79
CA GLY A 67 3.34 -9.34 -9.72
C GLY A 67 4.01 -10.61 -10.22
N LYS A 68 4.90 -11.19 -9.41
CA LYS A 68 5.55 -12.49 -9.69
C LYS A 68 5.72 -13.31 -8.42
N LYS A 69 5.53 -14.63 -8.48
CA LYS A 69 5.90 -15.53 -7.38
C LYS A 69 7.42 -15.56 -7.23
N LEU A 70 7.90 -15.39 -5.99
CA LEU A 70 9.32 -15.52 -5.66
C LEU A 70 9.63 -16.90 -5.11
N ASN A 71 8.72 -17.41 -4.27
CA ASN A 71 8.78 -18.74 -3.68
C ASN A 71 7.36 -19.16 -3.23
N GLU A 72 7.23 -20.28 -2.54
CA GLU A 72 5.94 -20.80 -2.08
C GLU A 72 5.20 -19.87 -1.10
N LYS A 73 5.90 -18.97 -0.42
CA LYS A 73 5.34 -18.09 0.62
C LYS A 73 5.27 -16.62 0.22
N LYS A 74 6.08 -16.19 -0.76
CA LYS A 74 6.30 -14.79 -1.11
C LYS A 74 6.14 -14.51 -2.61
N MET A 75 5.70 -13.31 -2.90
CA MET A 75 5.61 -12.73 -4.25
C MET A 75 6.26 -11.35 -4.27
N GLY A 76 6.78 -10.94 -5.42
CA GLY A 76 7.33 -9.63 -5.68
C GLY A 76 6.34 -8.76 -6.43
N GLU A 77 6.10 -7.55 -5.93
CA GLU A 77 5.21 -6.55 -6.50
C GLU A 77 6.04 -5.35 -6.95
N VAL A 78 5.88 -4.93 -8.20
CA VAL A 78 6.58 -3.77 -8.77
C VAL A 78 5.57 -2.87 -9.45
N GLY A 79 5.55 -1.59 -9.06
CA GLY A 79 4.73 -0.55 -9.67
C GLY A 79 5.52 0.21 -10.73
N ILE A 80 4.98 0.29 -11.94
CA ILE A 80 5.60 0.93 -13.10
C ILE A 80 4.61 1.91 -13.71
N ARG A 81 5.06 3.14 -13.92
CA ARG A 81 4.26 4.22 -14.50
C ARG A 81 5.02 4.86 -15.65
N LYS A 82 4.33 5.23 -16.73
CA LYS A 82 4.89 6.16 -17.72
C LYS A 82 4.58 7.60 -17.32
N ASP A 83 5.64 8.34 -16.96
CA ASP A 83 5.57 9.78 -16.70
C ASP A 83 6.13 10.50 -17.94
N GLU A 84 5.29 11.26 -18.63
CA GLU A 84 5.61 11.99 -19.88
C GLU A 84 6.25 11.09 -20.95
N ASN A 85 7.58 11.01 -20.95
CA ASN A 85 8.38 10.27 -21.93
C ASN A 85 9.23 9.14 -21.33
N ILE A 86 9.14 8.88 -20.02
CA ILE A 86 9.98 7.90 -19.34
C ILE A 86 9.12 6.96 -18.50
N SER A 87 9.29 5.66 -18.71
CA SER A 87 8.79 4.65 -17.79
C SER A 87 9.61 4.65 -16.50
N LYS A 88 8.93 4.80 -15.36
CA LYS A 88 9.51 4.90 -14.03
C LYS A 88 8.96 3.80 -13.12
N ILE A 89 9.87 3.12 -12.43
CA ILE A 89 9.53 2.21 -11.34
C ILE A 89 9.37 3.03 -10.06
N PHE A 90 8.16 3.05 -9.52
CA PHE A 90 7.82 3.84 -8.34
C PHE A 90 7.51 2.98 -7.12
N HIS A 91 7.37 1.66 -7.25
CA HIS A 91 7.13 0.76 -6.12
C HIS A 91 7.85 -0.56 -6.33
N ALA A 92 8.42 -1.12 -5.27
CA ALA A 92 9.01 -2.45 -5.25
C ALA A 92 8.86 -3.03 -3.84
N ASN A 93 8.23 -4.21 -3.72
CA ASN A 93 7.88 -4.80 -2.43
C ASN A 93 7.74 -6.32 -2.52
N GLU A 94 8.00 -7.03 -1.42
CA GLU A 94 7.74 -8.46 -1.24
C GLU A 94 6.52 -8.69 -0.34
N LYS A 95 5.48 -9.29 -0.93
CA LYS A 95 4.24 -9.61 -0.22
C LYS A 95 4.09 -11.11 -0.03
N ARG A 96 3.13 -11.52 0.80
CA ARG A 96 2.75 -12.94 0.93
C ARG A 96 2.14 -13.43 -0.38
N ILE A 97 2.37 -14.69 -0.74
CA ILE A 97 1.92 -15.31 -2.00
C ILE A 97 0.43 -15.12 -2.29
N LYS A 98 -0.42 -15.14 -1.26
CA LYS A 98 -1.87 -14.88 -1.38
C LYS A 98 -2.22 -13.56 -2.07
N ASN A 99 -1.32 -12.57 -2.04
CA ASN A 99 -1.55 -11.29 -2.72
C ASN A 99 -1.52 -11.45 -4.24
N LEU A 100 -0.79 -12.43 -4.77
CA LEU A 100 -0.78 -12.75 -6.19
C LEU A 100 -2.16 -13.26 -6.65
N GLU A 101 -2.78 -14.14 -5.86
CA GLU A 101 -4.16 -14.58 -6.08
C GLU A 101 -5.19 -13.45 -5.92
N LEU A 102 -4.91 -12.45 -5.08
CA LEU A 102 -5.76 -11.26 -4.97
C LEU A 102 -5.59 -10.35 -6.19
N MET A 103 -4.39 -10.23 -6.75
CA MET A 103 -4.17 -9.50 -8.01
C MET A 103 -4.93 -10.14 -9.17
N ALA A 104 -4.96 -11.48 -9.21
CA ALA A 104 -5.72 -12.25 -10.20
C ALA A 104 -7.23 -11.95 -10.24
N LYS A 105 -7.78 -11.40 -9.16
CA LYS A 105 -9.20 -11.05 -9.04
C LYS A 105 -9.51 -9.59 -9.40
N LYS A 106 -8.48 -8.79 -9.71
CA LYS A 106 -8.62 -7.38 -10.10
C LYS A 106 -8.74 -7.27 -11.62
N ASP A 107 -8.82 -6.05 -12.14
CA ASP A 107 -8.75 -5.77 -13.57
C ASP A 107 -7.36 -6.15 -14.10
N VAL A 108 -7.23 -7.42 -14.48
CA VAL A 108 -6.03 -7.99 -15.05
C VAL A 108 -5.89 -7.51 -16.49
N VAL A 109 -4.80 -6.82 -16.75
CA VAL A 109 -4.45 -6.32 -18.09
C VAL A 109 -3.72 -7.40 -18.86
N VAL A 110 -2.88 -8.19 -18.17
CA VAL A 110 -2.22 -9.36 -18.73
C VAL A 110 -2.16 -10.46 -17.67
N ASP A 111 -2.78 -11.61 -17.95
CA ASP A 111 -2.65 -12.84 -17.16
C ASP A 111 -1.71 -13.80 -17.91
N GLY A 112 -0.61 -14.19 -17.28
CA GLY A 112 0.26 -15.26 -17.80
C GLY A 112 -0.35 -16.66 -17.67
N ARG A 113 -1.49 -16.79 -16.99
CA ARG A 113 -2.22 -18.05 -16.85
C ARG A 113 -3.25 -18.15 -17.96
N ASN A 114 -3.12 -19.21 -18.75
CA ASN A 114 -4.03 -19.56 -19.83
C ASN A 114 -5.40 -19.97 -19.25
N ALA A 115 -6.26 -19.01 -18.92
CA ALA A 115 -7.68 -19.27 -18.63
C ALA A 115 -8.51 -17.98 -18.72
N HIS A 116 -9.38 -17.94 -19.71
CA HIS A 116 -10.54 -17.05 -19.77
C HIS A 116 -11.34 -17.09 -18.46
N THR A 117 -11.28 -16.03 -17.67
CA THR A 117 -12.46 -15.50 -16.99
C THR A 117 -12.27 -14.00 -16.83
N SER A 118 -12.68 -13.24 -17.84
CA SER A 118 -13.03 -11.83 -17.65
C SER A 118 -14.18 -11.79 -16.64
N TYR A 119 -13.87 -11.59 -15.36
CA TYR A 119 -14.89 -11.14 -14.43
C TYR A 119 -15.15 -9.68 -14.77
N THR A 120 -15.99 -9.45 -15.78
CA THR A 120 -16.70 -8.19 -15.92
C THR A 120 -17.46 -8.02 -14.61
N GLN A 121 -16.91 -7.22 -13.70
CA GLN A 121 -17.69 -6.70 -12.60
C GLN A 121 -18.82 -5.93 -13.27
N ALA A 122 -20.00 -6.56 -13.31
CA ALA A 122 -21.19 -5.98 -13.90
C ALA A 122 -21.46 -4.67 -13.18
N GLN A 123 -21.05 -3.56 -13.79
CA GLN A 123 -21.69 -2.27 -13.56
C GLN A 123 -23.09 -2.40 -14.13
N SER A 124 -24.00 -3.05 -13.41
CA SER A 124 -25.42 -2.80 -13.65
C SER A 124 -25.68 -1.39 -13.12
N LEU A 125 -25.55 -0.42 -14.01
CA LEU A 125 -26.24 0.86 -13.93
C LEU A 125 -27.75 0.59 -13.98
N ASP A 126 -28.32 0.11 -12.87
CA ASP A 126 -29.74 0.28 -12.60
C ASP A 126 -29.87 1.44 -11.61
N GLY A 127 -30.24 2.61 -12.13
CA GLY A 127 -30.39 3.87 -11.41
C GLY A 127 -31.55 3.89 -10.39
N ARG A 128 -31.86 2.75 -9.76
CA ARG A 128 -33.00 2.57 -8.84
C ARG A 128 -32.66 1.93 -7.50
N LEU A 129 -31.40 1.61 -7.20
CA LEU A 129 -31.00 0.98 -5.93
C LEU A 129 -30.23 1.89 -4.95
N VAL A 130 -30.05 3.18 -5.25
CA VAL A 130 -29.35 4.13 -4.35
C VAL A 130 -30.28 4.77 -3.30
N GLN A 131 -31.57 4.38 -3.23
CA GLN A 131 -32.55 5.12 -2.41
C GLN A 131 -33.13 4.41 -1.17
N LYS A 132 -32.69 3.21 -0.79
CA LYS A 132 -33.35 2.44 0.29
C LYS A 132 -32.46 1.88 1.40
N ASN A 133 -31.39 2.58 1.78
CA ASN A 133 -30.70 2.29 3.05
C ASN A 133 -30.19 3.55 3.77
N ILE A 134 -30.94 4.65 3.67
CA ILE A 134 -30.82 5.74 4.64
C ILE A 134 -31.84 5.45 5.74
N SER A 135 -31.40 4.76 6.80
CA SER A 135 -32.16 4.74 8.04
C SER A 135 -32.41 6.19 8.45
N SER A 136 -33.67 6.61 8.58
CA SER A 136 -33.98 7.93 9.14
C SER A 136 -33.50 7.93 10.59
N ALA A 137 -32.35 8.57 10.84
CA ALA A 137 -31.93 8.85 12.20
C ALA A 137 -32.97 9.81 12.80
N THR A 138 -33.88 9.27 13.61
CA THR A 138 -34.73 10.08 14.47
C THR A 138 -33.80 10.92 15.35
N ASN A 139 -33.89 12.25 15.25
CA ASN A 139 -33.13 13.22 16.04
C ASN A 139 -33.51 13.17 17.53
N LYS A 140 -33.28 12.03 18.22
CA LYS A 140 -33.29 11.96 19.68
C LYS A 140 -31.85 12.14 20.15
N ILE A 141 -31.46 13.40 20.29
CA ILE A 141 -30.22 13.77 20.98
C ILE A 141 -30.41 13.40 22.46
N ILE A 142 -29.68 12.39 22.93
CA ILE A 142 -29.62 12.03 24.34
C ILE A 142 -28.87 13.16 25.06
N PRO A 143 -29.44 13.82 26.10
CA PRO A 143 -28.71 14.84 26.85
C PRO A 143 -27.55 14.18 27.61
N GLN A 144 -26.32 14.49 27.22
CA GLN A 144 -25.16 14.12 28.03
C GLN A 144 -25.11 15.07 29.24
N GLN A 145 -25.22 14.51 30.45
CA GLN A 145 -24.97 15.27 31.67
C GLN A 145 -23.55 15.83 31.63
N ASN A 146 -23.44 17.14 31.82
CA ASN A 146 -22.18 17.89 31.87
C ASN A 146 -21.25 17.30 32.94
N LYS A 147 -20.31 16.43 32.54
CA LYS A 147 -19.16 16.08 33.38
C LYS A 147 -18.25 17.30 33.41
N SER A 148 -18.27 17.96 34.57
CA SER A 148 -17.54 19.18 34.88
C SER A 148 -16.08 19.12 34.42
N THR A 149 -15.63 20.19 33.78
CA THR A 149 -14.24 20.47 33.35
C THR A 149 -13.20 20.32 34.47
N ASN A 150 -13.65 20.23 35.72
CA ASN A 150 -12.80 20.07 36.90
C ASN A 150 -12.15 18.67 36.98
N ASP A 151 -12.81 17.62 36.49
CA ASP A 151 -12.28 16.25 36.53
C ASP A 151 -11.08 16.05 35.60
N PHE A 152 -11.09 16.74 34.45
CA PHE A 152 -9.99 16.64 33.49
C PHE A 152 -8.75 17.38 34.00
N LYS A 153 -8.93 18.55 34.60
CA LYS A 153 -7.82 19.35 35.16
C LYS A 153 -7.19 18.65 36.37
N ALA A 154 -8.00 18.04 37.24
CA ALA A 154 -7.49 17.26 38.38
C ALA A 154 -6.66 16.05 37.93
N LYS A 155 -7.11 15.30 36.91
CA LYS A 155 -6.32 14.19 36.34
C LYS A 155 -5.01 14.65 35.68
N LEU A 156 -5.00 15.82 35.05
CA LEU A 156 -3.80 16.37 34.40
C LEU A 156 -2.72 16.78 35.43
N GLU A 157 -3.14 17.39 36.54
CA GLU A 157 -2.27 17.72 37.68
C GLU A 157 -1.72 16.45 38.37
N GLU A 158 -2.54 15.40 38.54
CA GLU A 158 -2.11 14.12 39.12
C GLU A 158 -1.06 13.41 38.24
N PHE A 159 -1.19 13.46 36.92
CA PHE A 159 -0.19 12.92 36.00
C PHE A 159 1.13 13.69 36.04
N SER A 160 1.06 15.01 36.22
CA SER A 160 2.23 15.89 36.25
C SER A 160 3.06 15.72 37.52
N THR A 161 2.39 15.53 38.66
CA THR A 161 3.02 15.31 39.97
C THR A 161 3.66 13.92 40.11
N LYS A 162 3.08 12.88 39.49
CA LYS A 162 3.69 11.53 39.47
C LYS A 162 5.02 11.48 38.69
N LYS A 163 5.16 12.24 37.59
CA LYS A 163 6.42 12.31 36.83
C LYS A 163 7.55 12.99 37.61
N THR A 164 7.26 14.06 38.36
CA THR A 164 8.27 14.80 39.12
C THR A 164 8.79 14.02 40.34
N ASN A 165 7.94 13.24 41.00
CA ASN A 165 8.36 12.38 42.12
C ASN A 165 9.21 11.19 41.66
N ALA A 166 8.91 10.59 40.51
CA ALA A 166 9.74 9.53 39.94
C ALA A 166 11.16 10.03 39.61
N VAL A 167 11.30 11.23 39.05
CA VAL A 167 12.61 11.83 38.70
C VAL A 167 13.42 12.23 39.94
N LYS A 168 12.76 12.63 41.05
CA LYS A 168 13.45 12.94 42.32
C LYS A 168 14.00 11.71 43.05
N SER A 169 13.30 10.57 43.02
CA SER A 169 13.80 9.33 43.64
C SER A 169 15.06 8.81 42.94
N ILE A 170 15.11 8.85 41.60
CA ILE A 170 16.25 8.34 40.83
C ILE A 170 17.52 9.16 41.12
N ASN A 171 17.39 10.49 41.29
CA ASN A 171 18.54 11.37 41.56
C ASN A 171 19.07 11.31 43.01
N LYS A 172 18.29 10.75 43.95
CA LYS A 172 18.71 10.62 45.36
C LYS A 172 19.51 9.34 45.61
N GLU A 173 19.34 8.33 44.75
CA GLU A 173 20.01 7.02 44.84
C GLU A 173 21.41 7.03 44.21
N PHE A 174 21.67 7.94 43.26
CA PHE A 174 22.99 8.12 42.61
C PHE A 174 23.97 9.06 43.34
N LYS A 175 23.63 9.54 44.55
CA LYS A 175 24.48 10.46 45.35
C LYS A 175 24.93 9.89 46.70
N ARG A 176 25.01 8.56 46.85
CA ARG A 176 25.67 7.91 47.99
C ARG A 176 26.92 7.19 47.54
#